data_AF-A0A844MTX5-F1
#
_entry.id   AF-A0A844MTX5-F1
#
_cell.length_a   1.000
_cell.length_b   1.000
_cell.length_c   1.000
_cell.angle_alpha   90.00
_cell.angle_beta   90.00
_cell.angle_gamma   90.00
#
_symmetry.space_group_name_H-M   'P 1'
#
loop_
_entity.id
_entity.type
_entity.pdbx_description
1 polymer ?
#
loop_
_entity_poly.entity_id
_entity_poly.type
_entity_poly.pdbx_seq_one_letter_code
_entity_poly.pdbx_strand_id
1 'polypeptide(L)'
;MLIRLEANDRKQLIDLLINIPELLTERGRRQILEIAGLDDFSKRIDLSGDPKTVVSQIVSVLSSYGRINEYQTALELFLTTIKEYIGYEQQAFIDQLLDKYHIGLNKNKIISSSEISLSETSINDLKEQKSLSGQQQEKLRDALINTFPRKSSLEQLLWFGLNKNLDAIAGGGNLEDIVFNLIITAASEGWVEDLIRAAIQKNPGNSNLRNIAQELLSER
;
A
#
# COMPACT_ATOMS: atom_id res chain seq x y z
N MET A 1 -4.70 -18.19 -11.24
CA MET A 1 -4.15 -17.53 -12.44
C MET A 1 -2.66 -17.78 -12.44
N LEU A 2 -2.12 -18.35 -13.52
CA LEU A 2 -0.68 -18.56 -13.67
C LEU A 2 -0.07 -17.31 -14.28
N ILE A 3 0.94 -16.75 -13.63
CA ILE A 3 1.67 -15.58 -14.13
C ILE A 3 2.94 -16.08 -14.82
N ARG A 4 3.15 -15.65 -16.06
CA ARG A 4 4.37 -15.96 -16.81
C ARG A 4 5.12 -14.67 -17.04
N LEU A 5 6.11 -14.41 -16.19
CA LEU A 5 7.05 -13.31 -16.37
C LEU A 5 7.91 -13.55 -17.61
N GLU A 6 8.12 -12.53 -18.42
CA GLU A 6 9.10 -12.55 -19.51
C GLU A 6 10.50 -12.81 -18.96
N ALA A 7 11.35 -13.42 -19.79
CA ALA A 7 12.69 -13.84 -19.36
C ALA A 7 13.55 -12.69 -18.83
N ASN A 8 13.46 -11.50 -19.46
CA ASN A 8 14.18 -10.32 -19.03
C ASN A 8 13.69 -9.80 -17.67
N ASP A 9 12.37 -9.67 -17.52
CA ASP A 9 11.74 -9.17 -16.29
C ASP A 9 11.99 -10.10 -15.12
N ARG A 10 11.88 -11.41 -15.35
CA ARG A 10 12.23 -12.43 -14.34
C ARG A 10 13.69 -12.33 -13.91
N LYS A 11 14.61 -12.10 -14.86
CA LYS A 11 16.03 -11.92 -14.56
C LYS A 11 16.26 -10.67 -13.72
N GLN A 12 15.72 -9.53 -14.14
CA GLN A 12 15.84 -8.26 -13.41
C GLN A 12 15.25 -8.35 -12.00
N LEU A 13 14.10 -9.03 -11.84
CA LEU A 13 13.52 -9.29 -10.54
C LEU A 13 14.44 -10.14 -9.66
N ILE A 14 15.02 -11.23 -10.17
CA ILE A 14 15.95 -12.07 -9.39
C ILE A 14 17.20 -11.27 -9.01
N ASP A 15 17.75 -10.47 -9.94
CA ASP A 15 18.92 -9.64 -9.69
C ASP A 15 18.63 -8.54 -8.64
N LEU A 16 17.40 -7.99 -8.59
CA LEU A 16 16.97 -7.11 -7.51
C LEU A 16 16.90 -7.85 -6.18
N LEU A 17 16.22 -9.00 -6.14
CA LEU A 17 16.00 -9.77 -4.91
C LEU A 17 17.30 -10.29 -4.30
N ILE A 18 18.30 -10.62 -5.11
CA ILE A 18 19.61 -11.09 -4.60
C ILE A 18 20.42 -9.97 -3.92
N ASN A 19 20.06 -8.70 -4.14
CA ASN A 19 20.70 -7.58 -3.46
C ASN A 19 20.07 -7.29 -2.08
N ILE A 20 19.04 -8.04 -1.68
CA ILE A 20 18.39 -7.91 -0.37
C ILE A 20 19.10 -8.84 0.63
N PRO A 21 19.78 -8.32 1.67
CA PRO A 21 20.55 -9.14 2.61
C PRO A 21 19.73 -10.24 3.29
N GLU A 22 18.48 -9.96 3.62
CA GLU A 22 17.55 -10.89 4.27
C GLU A 22 17.30 -12.13 3.39
N LEU A 23 17.21 -11.95 2.07
CA LEU A 23 17.01 -13.06 1.13
C LEU A 23 18.26 -13.91 0.91
N LEU A 24 19.43 -13.47 1.39
CA LEU A 24 20.66 -14.24 1.28
C LEU A 24 20.74 -15.38 2.30
N THR A 25 19.97 -15.31 3.38
CA THR A 25 19.96 -16.35 4.42
C THR A 25 18.69 -17.19 4.36
N GLU A 26 18.77 -18.48 4.71
CA GLU A 26 17.58 -19.33 4.81
C GLU A 26 16.56 -18.76 5.79
N ARG A 27 17.04 -18.32 6.97
CA ARG A 27 16.20 -17.72 8.00
C ARG A 27 15.48 -16.48 7.49
N GLY A 28 16.17 -15.57 6.82
CA GLY A 28 15.57 -14.33 6.32
C GLY A 28 14.59 -14.57 5.18
N ARG A 29 14.86 -15.51 4.27
CA ARG A 29 13.89 -15.97 3.26
C ARG A 29 12.61 -16.49 3.91
N ARG A 30 12.73 -17.34 4.94
CA ARG A 30 11.60 -17.86 5.70
C ARG A 30 10.82 -16.74 6.37
N GLN A 31 11.51 -15.83 7.06
CA GLN A 31 10.90 -14.72 7.76
C GLN A 31 10.13 -13.79 6.81
N ILE A 32 10.67 -13.44 5.64
CA ILE A 32 9.97 -12.61 4.66
C ILE A 32 8.70 -13.30 4.15
N LEU A 33 8.76 -14.59 3.87
CA LEU A 33 7.58 -15.35 3.45
C LEU A 33 6.50 -15.39 4.55
N GLU A 34 6.89 -15.58 5.81
CA GLU A 34 5.96 -15.54 6.95
C GLU A 34 5.34 -14.14 7.13
N ILE A 35 6.13 -13.06 7.03
CA ILE A 35 5.63 -11.67 7.08
C ILE A 35 4.64 -11.41 5.94
N ALA A 36 4.88 -11.97 4.76
CA ALA A 36 3.97 -11.87 3.62
C ALA A 36 2.68 -12.72 3.77
N GLY A 37 2.50 -13.45 4.88
CA GLY A 37 1.38 -14.36 5.09
C GLY A 37 1.47 -15.64 4.23
N LEU A 38 2.68 -16.04 3.83
CA LEU A 38 2.98 -17.21 3.02
C LEU A 38 3.52 -18.38 3.88
N ASP A 39 3.05 -18.52 5.12
CA ASP A 39 3.50 -19.54 6.08
C ASP A 39 3.33 -20.98 5.55
N ASP A 40 2.20 -21.26 4.90
CA ASP A 40 1.93 -22.57 4.34
C ASP A 40 2.86 -22.90 3.16
N PHE A 41 3.35 -21.88 2.47
CA PHE A 41 4.32 -22.00 1.39
C PHE A 41 5.74 -22.22 1.95
N SER A 42 6.13 -21.46 2.98
CA SER A 42 7.46 -21.58 3.61
C SER A 42 7.71 -22.96 4.23
N LYS A 43 6.65 -23.71 4.53
CA LYS A 43 6.71 -25.10 5.02
C LYS A 43 6.82 -26.16 3.92
N ARG A 44 6.42 -25.83 2.69
CA ARG A 44 6.34 -26.79 1.56
C ARG A 44 7.55 -26.77 0.64
N ILE A 45 8.39 -25.75 0.76
CA ILE A 45 9.54 -25.53 -0.13
C ILE A 45 10.81 -25.57 0.70
N ASP A 46 11.85 -26.17 0.13
CA ASP A 46 13.19 -26.08 0.65
C ASP A 46 13.75 -24.67 0.40
N LEU A 47 13.99 -23.94 1.49
CA LEU A 47 14.55 -22.59 1.46
C LEU A 47 16.07 -22.60 1.70
N SER A 48 16.69 -23.77 1.84
CA SER A 48 18.12 -23.94 2.07
C SER A 48 18.91 -23.94 0.76
N GLY A 49 20.23 -23.75 0.86
CA GLY A 49 21.14 -23.77 -0.29
C GLY A 49 21.48 -22.39 -0.86
N ASP A 50 21.98 -22.39 -2.09
CA ASP A 50 22.48 -21.20 -2.79
C ASP A 50 21.39 -20.11 -2.90
N PRO A 51 21.65 -18.87 -2.44
CA PRO A 51 20.64 -17.82 -2.41
C PRO A 51 20.01 -17.54 -3.77
N LYS A 52 20.80 -17.50 -4.84
CA LYS A 52 20.29 -17.16 -6.17
C LYS A 52 19.37 -18.24 -6.71
N THR A 53 19.74 -19.49 -6.46
CA THR A 53 18.93 -20.66 -6.83
C THR A 53 17.60 -20.66 -6.08
N VAL A 54 17.63 -20.46 -4.76
CA VAL A 54 16.42 -20.43 -3.93
C VAL A 54 15.52 -19.25 -4.28
N VAL A 55 16.07 -18.05 -4.46
CA VAL A 55 15.29 -16.86 -4.87
C VAL A 55 14.62 -17.07 -6.23
N SER A 56 15.35 -17.63 -7.21
CA SER A 56 14.81 -18.00 -8.52
C SER A 56 13.65 -19.01 -8.41
N GLN A 57 13.77 -19.97 -7.48
CA GLN A 57 12.73 -20.94 -7.17
C GLN A 57 11.52 -20.28 -6.51
N ILE A 58 11.72 -19.42 -5.50
CA ILE A 58 10.63 -18.66 -4.86
C ILE A 58 9.82 -17.90 -5.91
N VAL A 59 10.48 -17.12 -6.78
CA VAL A 59 9.81 -16.37 -7.85
C VAL A 59 9.03 -17.31 -8.78
N SER A 60 9.64 -18.43 -9.19
CA SER A 60 9.00 -19.40 -10.09
C SER A 60 7.76 -20.05 -9.47
N VAL A 61 7.85 -20.48 -8.21
CA VAL A 61 6.75 -21.15 -7.54
C VAL A 61 5.64 -20.14 -7.23
N LEU A 62 5.94 -18.94 -6.71
CA LEU A 62 4.90 -17.93 -6.44
C LEU A 62 4.18 -17.48 -7.73
N SER A 63 4.90 -17.39 -8.85
CA SER A 63 4.30 -17.09 -10.16
C SER A 63 3.30 -18.16 -10.62
N SER A 64 3.51 -19.42 -10.19
CA SER A 64 2.66 -20.56 -10.53
C SER A 64 1.66 -20.96 -9.43
N TYR A 65 1.82 -20.44 -8.21
CA TYR A 65 0.98 -20.74 -7.06
C TYR A 65 -0.45 -20.21 -7.24
N GLY A 66 -0.58 -19.08 -7.92
CA GLY A 66 -1.86 -18.47 -8.24
C GLY A 66 -2.42 -17.60 -7.13
N ARG A 67 -3.76 -17.55 -7.05
CA ARG A 67 -4.47 -16.67 -6.11
C ARG A 67 -4.53 -17.32 -4.73
N ILE A 68 -4.25 -16.54 -3.70
CA ILE A 68 -4.38 -16.95 -2.30
C ILE A 68 -5.79 -16.63 -1.80
N ASN A 69 -6.34 -15.50 -2.25
CA ASN A 69 -7.72 -15.10 -1.99
C ASN A 69 -8.36 -14.50 -3.25
N GLU A 70 -9.59 -14.01 -3.15
CA GLU A 70 -10.34 -13.48 -4.31
C GLU A 70 -9.66 -12.27 -4.98
N TYR A 71 -8.79 -11.57 -4.25
CA TYR A 71 -8.20 -10.29 -4.63
C TYR A 71 -6.69 -10.35 -4.87
N GLN A 72 -5.98 -11.30 -4.25
CA GLN A 72 -4.51 -11.28 -4.18
C GLN A 72 -3.85 -12.58 -4.64
N THR A 73 -2.68 -12.43 -5.26
CA THR A 73 -1.80 -13.56 -5.64
C THR A 73 -0.64 -13.72 -4.67
N ALA A 74 -0.07 -14.92 -4.62
CA ALA A 74 1.10 -15.19 -3.80
C ALA A 74 2.32 -14.35 -4.20
N LEU A 75 2.49 -14.13 -5.50
CA LEU A 75 3.55 -13.29 -6.03
C LEU A 75 3.34 -11.82 -5.66
N GLU A 76 2.10 -11.32 -5.69
CA GLU A 76 1.78 -9.96 -5.25
C GLU A 76 2.15 -9.74 -3.78
N LEU A 77 1.66 -10.58 -2.86
CA LEU A 77 1.95 -10.44 -1.43
C LEU A 77 3.45 -10.42 -1.18
N PHE A 78 4.18 -11.35 -1.80
CA PHE A 78 5.63 -11.39 -1.69
C PHE A 78 6.29 -10.10 -2.20
N LEU A 79 5.95 -9.65 -3.42
CA LEU A 79 6.55 -8.46 -4.00
C LEU A 79 6.20 -7.19 -3.22
N THR A 80 4.97 -7.07 -2.71
CA THR A 80 4.56 -5.97 -1.83
C THR A 80 5.37 -5.97 -0.54
N THR A 81 5.55 -7.13 0.10
CA THR A 81 6.41 -7.23 1.30
C THR A 81 7.86 -6.86 1.00
N ILE A 82 8.38 -7.23 -0.17
CA ILE A 82 9.75 -6.90 -0.57
C ILE A 82 9.98 -5.38 -0.71
N LYS A 83 8.94 -4.59 -1.03
CA LYS A 83 9.07 -3.13 -1.17
C LYS A 83 9.61 -2.47 0.09
N GLU A 84 9.31 -3.02 1.27
CA GLU A 84 9.77 -2.53 2.57
C GLU A 84 11.29 -2.69 2.80
N TYR A 85 11.96 -3.50 1.96
CA TYR A 85 13.39 -3.84 2.10
C TYR A 85 14.27 -3.18 1.02
N ILE A 86 13.71 -2.34 0.16
CA ILE A 86 14.39 -1.76 -1.00
C ILE A 86 14.10 -0.26 -1.14
N GLY A 87 14.98 0.44 -1.89
CA GLY A 87 14.84 1.87 -2.16
C GLY A 87 13.75 2.20 -3.19
N TYR A 88 13.36 3.48 -3.24
CA TYR A 88 12.27 3.98 -4.09
C TYR A 88 12.40 3.63 -5.58
N GLU A 89 13.62 3.64 -6.13
CA GLU A 89 13.88 3.27 -7.52
C GLU A 89 13.53 1.79 -7.79
N GLN A 90 13.96 0.90 -6.89
CA GLN A 90 13.70 -0.52 -6.99
C GLN A 90 12.21 -0.83 -6.73
N GLN A 91 11.54 -0.06 -5.86
CA GLN A 91 10.09 -0.17 -5.67
C GLN A 91 9.32 0.19 -6.94
N ALA A 92 9.73 1.25 -7.67
CA ALA A 92 9.09 1.65 -8.92
C ALA A 92 9.19 0.54 -9.98
N PHE A 93 10.29 -0.19 -10.03
CA PHE A 93 10.42 -1.37 -10.89
C PHE A 93 9.44 -2.49 -10.50
N ILE A 94 9.26 -2.75 -9.20
CA ILE A 94 8.26 -3.72 -8.73
C ILE A 94 6.85 -3.27 -9.13
N ASP A 95 6.52 -2.00 -8.98
CA ASP A 95 5.20 -1.46 -9.36
C ASP A 95 4.95 -1.62 -10.87
N GLN A 96 5.95 -1.33 -11.71
CA GLN A 96 5.88 -1.56 -13.15
C GLN A 96 5.64 -3.03 -13.50
N LEU A 97 6.24 -3.99 -12.77
CA LEU A 97 5.98 -5.41 -12.97
C LEU A 97 4.56 -5.78 -12.57
N LEU A 98 4.09 -5.32 -11.41
CA LEU A 98 2.74 -5.61 -10.94
C LEU A 98 1.68 -5.11 -11.95
N ASP A 99 1.88 -3.91 -12.49
CA ASP A 99 1.03 -3.32 -13.53
C ASP A 99 1.11 -4.08 -14.86
N LYS A 100 2.32 -4.33 -15.37
CA LYS A 100 2.56 -4.97 -16.68
C LYS A 100 1.91 -6.35 -16.77
N TYR A 101 1.95 -7.11 -15.68
CA TYR A 101 1.45 -8.49 -15.64
C TYR A 101 0.07 -8.63 -14.99
N HIS A 102 -0.57 -7.50 -14.62
CA HIS A 102 -1.84 -7.48 -13.91
C HIS A 102 -1.83 -8.38 -12.65
N ILE A 103 -0.72 -8.32 -11.90
CA ILE A 103 -0.49 -9.08 -10.68
C ILE A 103 -1.01 -8.22 -9.52
N GLY A 104 -2.19 -8.57 -9.01
CA GLY A 104 -2.81 -7.79 -7.97
C GLY A 104 -3.65 -6.62 -8.46
N LEU A 105 -4.40 -6.04 -7.53
CA LEU A 105 -5.55 -5.14 -7.72
C LEU A 105 -5.63 -4.44 -9.09
N ASN A 106 -6.45 -5.02 -9.98
CA ASN A 106 -7.22 -4.18 -10.87
C ASN A 106 -8.31 -3.53 -10.00
N LYS A 107 -8.10 -2.29 -9.55
CA LYS A 107 -9.11 -1.52 -8.78
C LYS A 107 -10.48 -1.51 -9.50
N ASN A 108 -10.52 -1.76 -10.82
CA ASN A 108 -11.76 -1.88 -11.60
C ASN A 108 -12.48 -3.24 -11.52
N LYS A 109 -11.91 -4.31 -10.94
CA LYS A 109 -12.58 -5.63 -10.94
C LYS A 109 -13.55 -5.82 -9.77
N ILE A 110 -13.49 -4.97 -8.74
CA ILE A 110 -14.51 -4.96 -7.67
C ILE A 110 -15.85 -4.39 -8.20
N ILE A 111 -15.83 -3.66 -9.33
CA ILE A 111 -17.02 -3.02 -9.94
C ILE A 111 -17.64 -3.86 -11.07
N SER A 112 -17.57 -5.19 -11.03
CA SER A 112 -18.29 -6.01 -12.02
C SER A 112 -18.83 -7.30 -11.43
N SER A 113 -19.99 -7.18 -10.79
CA SER A 113 -21.04 -8.18 -10.94
C SER A 113 -22.45 -7.60 -10.79
N SER A 114 -22.75 -6.50 -11.49
CA SER A 114 -24.10 -6.18 -12.02
C SER A 114 -24.13 -4.72 -12.48
N GLU A 115 -24.56 -4.48 -13.73
CA GLU A 115 -25.08 -3.19 -14.24
C GLU A 115 -24.00 -2.07 -14.42
N ILE A 116 -23.79 -1.37 -15.55
CA ILE A 116 -24.64 -0.93 -16.65
C ILE A 116 -23.76 -0.57 -17.87
N SER A 117 -24.32 -0.81 -19.05
CA SER A 117 -23.96 -0.21 -20.33
C SER A 117 -24.24 1.31 -20.34
N LEU A 118 -23.27 2.17 -20.05
CA LEU A 118 -23.32 3.61 -20.39
C LEU A 118 -21.92 4.16 -20.69
N SER A 119 -21.77 4.64 -21.93
CA SER A 119 -20.69 5.42 -22.58
C SER A 119 -19.36 5.63 -21.85
N GLU A 120 -18.26 5.33 -22.58
CA GLU A 120 -16.84 5.54 -22.25
C GLU A 120 -16.48 6.93 -21.69
N THR A 121 -17.34 7.94 -21.84
CA THR A 121 -17.18 9.27 -21.24
C THR A 121 -17.36 9.26 -19.71
N SER A 122 -18.28 8.45 -19.16
CA SER A 122 -18.55 8.39 -17.70
C SER A 122 -17.52 7.53 -16.93
N ILE A 123 -16.70 6.74 -17.62
CA ILE A 123 -15.65 5.93 -16.99
C ILE A 123 -14.50 6.82 -16.48
N ASN A 124 -14.25 7.96 -17.13
CA ASN A 124 -13.24 8.90 -16.66
C ASN A 124 -13.74 9.69 -15.43
N ASP A 125 -15.03 10.01 -15.38
CA ASP A 125 -15.65 10.67 -14.22
C ASP A 125 -15.73 9.75 -12.98
N LEU A 126 -15.73 8.43 -13.17
CA LEU A 126 -15.70 7.43 -12.07
C LEU A 126 -14.29 6.99 -11.65
N LYS A 127 -13.26 7.30 -12.44
CA LYS A 127 -11.84 7.07 -12.07
C LYS A 127 -11.28 8.15 -11.15
N GLU A 128 -12.02 9.23 -10.91
CA GLU A 128 -11.68 10.27 -9.94
C GLU A 128 -12.20 10.00 -8.51
N GLN A 129 -12.31 8.73 -8.10
CA GLN A 129 -12.06 8.42 -6.69
C GLN A 129 -10.55 8.47 -6.45
N LYS A 130 -10.07 9.71 -6.41
CA LYS A 130 -8.68 10.14 -6.28
C LYS A 130 -8.09 9.67 -4.95
N SER A 131 -7.52 8.47 -4.95
CA SER A 131 -6.60 8.05 -3.89
C SER A 131 -5.51 9.10 -3.76
N LEU A 132 -5.24 9.58 -2.56
CA LEU A 132 -4.15 10.54 -2.29
C LEU A 132 -2.85 10.03 -2.91
N SER A 133 -2.13 10.88 -3.64
CA SER A 133 -0.75 10.58 -4.03
C SER A 133 0.16 10.55 -2.81
N GLY A 134 1.31 9.87 -2.88
CA GLY A 134 2.27 9.84 -1.77
C GLY A 134 2.71 11.25 -1.31
N GLN A 135 2.88 12.18 -2.26
CA GLN A 135 3.20 13.57 -1.96
C GLN A 135 2.05 14.30 -1.24
N GLN A 136 0.80 14.01 -1.59
CA GLN A 136 -0.36 14.57 -0.90
C GLN A 136 -0.53 13.98 0.50
N GLN A 137 -0.24 12.69 0.68
CA GLN A 137 -0.22 12.04 2.00
C GLN A 137 0.85 12.65 2.90
N GLU A 138 2.05 12.87 2.37
CA GLU A 138 3.16 13.52 3.10
C GLU A 138 2.80 14.95 3.53
N LYS A 139 2.32 15.78 2.59
CA LYS A 139 1.86 17.14 2.90
C LYS A 139 0.74 17.15 3.94
N LEU A 140 -0.21 16.23 3.84
CA LEU A 140 -1.32 16.12 4.80
C LEU A 140 -0.82 15.68 6.18
N ARG A 141 0.09 14.72 6.25
CA ARG A 141 0.74 14.26 7.48
C ARG A 141 1.43 15.43 8.18
N ASP A 142 2.27 16.15 7.45
CA ASP A 142 3.04 17.26 7.99
C ASP A 142 2.11 18.39 8.46
N ALA A 143 1.03 18.68 7.71
CA ALA A 143 0.02 19.66 8.12
C ALA A 143 -0.70 19.22 9.40
N LEU A 144 -1.08 17.95 9.54
CA LEU A 144 -1.74 17.41 10.72
C LEU A 144 -0.81 17.39 11.94
N ILE A 145 0.45 16.99 11.80
CA ILE A 145 1.45 17.01 12.89
C ILE A 145 1.68 18.44 13.38
N ASN A 146 1.85 19.39 12.45
CA ASN A 146 2.04 20.80 12.81
C ASN A 146 0.82 21.40 13.51
N THR A 147 -0.38 20.93 13.16
CA THR A 147 -1.63 21.42 13.77
C THR A 147 -1.92 20.76 15.12
N PHE A 148 -1.59 19.48 15.25
CA PHE A 148 -1.85 18.65 16.42
C PHE A 148 -0.55 18.00 16.89
N PRO A 149 0.38 18.77 17.49
CA PRO A 149 1.71 18.29 17.89
C PRO A 149 1.67 17.33 19.10
N ARG A 150 0.48 16.94 19.56
CA ARG A 150 0.27 16.01 20.66
C ARG A 150 -0.78 15.00 20.24
N LYS A 151 -0.52 13.72 20.52
CA LYS A 151 -1.46 12.61 20.28
C LYS A 151 -2.84 12.89 20.85
N SER A 152 -2.91 13.40 22.08
CA SER A 152 -4.19 13.71 22.74
C SER A 152 -5.02 14.76 22.01
N SER A 153 -4.39 15.72 21.32
CA SER A 153 -5.11 16.69 20.50
C SER A 153 -5.73 16.04 19.26
N LEU A 154 -5.05 15.05 18.68
CA LEU A 154 -5.54 14.25 17.56
C LEU A 154 -6.66 13.29 18.01
N GLU A 155 -6.52 12.66 19.18
CA GLU A 155 -7.57 11.84 19.79
C GLU A 155 -8.86 12.65 20.00
N GLN A 156 -8.76 13.86 20.54
CA GLN A 156 -9.92 14.74 20.72
C GLN A 156 -10.54 15.14 19.38
N LEU A 157 -9.74 15.42 18.35
CA LEU A 157 -10.25 15.71 17.02
C LEU A 157 -11.10 14.57 16.49
N LEU A 158 -10.59 13.33 16.55
CA LEU A 158 -11.29 12.15 16.05
C LEU A 158 -12.52 11.81 16.89
N TRP A 159 -12.38 11.87 18.21
CA TRP A 159 -13.46 11.50 19.13
C TRP A 159 -14.64 12.48 19.01
N PHE A 160 -14.38 13.78 19.07
CA PHE A 160 -15.44 14.79 19.04
C PHE A 160 -15.85 15.20 17.63
N GLY A 161 -14.92 15.18 16.67
CA GLY A 161 -15.16 15.65 15.31
C GLY A 161 -15.66 14.56 14.36
N LEU A 162 -15.25 13.30 14.58
CA LEU A 162 -15.51 12.19 13.66
C LEU A 162 -16.18 10.97 14.32
N ASN A 163 -16.39 11.01 15.64
CA ASN A 163 -16.86 9.86 16.43
C ASN A 163 -16.01 8.59 16.20
N LYS A 164 -14.68 8.76 16.12
CA LYS A 164 -13.70 7.68 15.91
C LYS A 164 -12.71 7.62 17.08
N ASN A 165 -12.25 6.40 17.39
CA ASN A 165 -11.23 6.18 18.41
C ASN A 165 -9.85 6.04 17.73
N LEU A 166 -8.92 6.96 18.03
CA LEU A 166 -7.59 6.96 17.42
C LEU A 166 -6.83 5.65 17.68
N ASP A 167 -6.85 5.15 18.91
CA ASP A 167 -6.12 3.94 19.30
C ASP A 167 -6.65 2.68 18.60
N ALA A 168 -7.93 2.68 18.24
CA ALA A 168 -8.53 1.57 17.50
C ALA A 168 -8.18 1.57 16.01
N ILE A 169 -7.85 2.72 15.43
CA ILE A 169 -7.69 2.88 13.97
C ILE A 169 -6.27 3.21 13.53
N ALA A 170 -5.43 3.73 14.44
CA ALA A 170 -4.09 4.20 14.15
C ALA A 170 -3.17 3.96 15.35
N GLY A 171 -2.54 2.78 15.36
CA GLY A 171 -1.42 2.48 16.26
C GLY A 171 -0.13 3.17 15.80
N GLY A 172 0.89 3.21 16.65
CA GLY A 172 2.21 3.73 16.29
C GLY A 172 3.08 3.99 17.52
N GLY A 173 4.40 3.99 17.33
CA GLY A 173 5.36 4.24 18.42
C GLY A 173 5.57 5.73 18.69
N ASN A 174 5.27 6.57 17.70
CA ASN A 174 5.40 8.03 17.78
C ASN A 174 4.25 8.73 17.03
N LEU A 175 4.18 10.06 17.13
CA LEU A 175 3.10 10.85 16.52
C LEU A 175 3.09 10.79 14.98
N GLU A 176 4.27 10.68 14.36
CA GLU A 176 4.39 10.60 12.90
C GLU A 176 3.77 9.30 12.38
N ASP A 177 4.11 8.16 12.99
CA ASP A 177 3.54 6.85 12.67
C ASP A 177 2.01 6.86 12.84
N ILE A 178 1.53 7.45 13.94
CA ILE A 178 0.10 7.54 14.25
C ILE A 178 -0.64 8.37 13.19
N VAL A 179 -0.11 9.53 12.82
CA VAL A 179 -0.74 10.39 11.81
C VAL A 179 -0.67 9.75 10.42
N PHE A 180 0.44 9.07 10.09
CA PHE A 180 0.56 8.33 8.84
C PHE A 180 -0.49 7.22 8.75
N ASN A 181 -0.56 6.34 9.75
CA ASN A 181 -1.54 5.25 9.81
C ASN A 181 -2.97 5.78 9.79
N LEU A 182 -3.23 6.90 10.46
CA LEU A 182 -4.52 7.59 10.42
C LEU A 182 -4.92 7.99 9.00
N ILE A 183 -4.00 8.57 8.22
CA ILE A 183 -4.27 8.98 6.84
C ILE A 183 -4.52 7.76 5.95
N ILE A 184 -3.76 6.68 6.13
CA ILE A 184 -3.95 5.43 5.39
C ILE A 184 -5.35 4.85 5.67
N THR A 185 -5.74 4.77 6.95
CA THR A 185 -7.08 4.28 7.34
C THR A 185 -8.19 5.21 6.84
N ALA A 186 -7.98 6.53 6.89
CA ALA A 186 -8.94 7.50 6.36
C ALA A 186 -9.13 7.35 4.84
N ALA A 187 -8.04 7.09 4.12
CA ALA A 187 -8.06 6.89 2.68
C ALA A 187 -8.72 5.56 2.29
N SER A 188 -8.44 4.48 3.02
CA SER A 188 -9.01 3.16 2.75
C SER A 188 -10.52 3.11 3.05
N GLU A 189 -10.96 3.81 4.09
CA GLU A 189 -12.37 3.89 4.49
C GLU A 189 -13.12 5.08 3.88
N GLY A 190 -12.45 5.92 3.09
CA GLY A 190 -13.09 7.00 2.32
C GLY A 190 -13.51 8.26 3.10
N TRP A 191 -12.91 8.54 4.26
CA TRP A 191 -13.24 9.72 5.10
C TRP A 191 -12.09 10.72 5.27
N VAL A 192 -11.11 10.75 4.36
CA VAL A 192 -10.02 11.76 4.33
C VAL A 192 -10.58 13.18 4.34
N GLU A 193 -11.62 13.44 3.56
CA GLU A 193 -12.23 14.77 3.50
C GLU A 193 -12.81 15.19 4.85
N ASP A 194 -13.48 14.27 5.55
CA ASP A 194 -14.03 14.54 6.88
C ASP A 194 -12.90 14.83 7.88
N LEU A 195 -11.79 14.08 7.79
CA LEU A 195 -10.59 14.35 8.59
C LEU A 195 -10.05 15.76 8.35
N ILE A 196 -9.92 16.17 7.09
CA ILE A 196 -9.44 17.51 6.72
C ILE A 196 -10.42 18.59 7.21
N ARG A 197 -11.73 18.39 7.00
CA ARG A 197 -12.78 19.34 7.41
C ARG A 197 -12.80 19.50 8.93
N ALA A 198 -12.75 18.40 9.68
CA ALA A 198 -12.68 18.43 11.13
C ALA A 198 -11.41 19.15 11.61
N ALA A 199 -10.25 18.87 10.99
CA ALA A 199 -8.99 19.51 11.31
C ALA A 199 -9.04 21.04 11.11
N ILE A 200 -9.62 21.50 10.00
CA ILE A 200 -9.83 22.92 9.70
C ILE A 200 -10.81 23.56 10.69
N GLN A 201 -11.91 22.89 11.03
CA GLN A 201 -12.86 23.42 12.01
C GLN A 201 -12.20 23.62 13.39
N LYS A 202 -11.32 22.71 13.79
CA LYS A 202 -10.61 22.78 15.06
C LYS A 202 -9.49 23.83 15.07
N ASN A 203 -8.82 24.04 13.94
CA ASN A 203 -7.77 25.05 13.80
C ASN A 203 -7.90 25.80 12.45
N PRO A 204 -8.83 26.77 12.36
CA PRO A 204 -9.11 27.45 11.10
C PRO A 204 -7.95 28.34 10.63
N GLY A 205 -7.01 28.71 11.51
CA GLY A 205 -5.90 29.61 11.20
C GLY A 205 -4.68 28.93 10.55
N ASN A 206 -4.68 27.60 10.40
CA ASN A 206 -3.52 26.90 9.85
C ASN A 206 -3.51 26.94 8.31
N SER A 207 -2.62 27.76 7.74
CA SER A 207 -2.48 27.92 6.29
C SER A 207 -2.03 26.65 5.56
N ASN A 208 -1.21 25.80 6.19
CA ASN A 208 -0.75 24.55 5.58
C ASN A 208 -1.91 23.57 5.39
N LEU A 209 -2.77 23.45 6.40
CA LEU A 209 -4.01 22.65 6.32
C LEU A 209 -4.96 23.18 5.25
N ARG A 210 -5.08 24.49 5.09
CA ARG A 210 -5.93 25.08 4.05
C ARG A 210 -5.38 24.85 2.65
N ASN A 211 -4.07 24.98 2.46
CA ASN A 211 -3.43 24.75 1.17
C ASN A 211 -3.62 23.30 0.70
N ILE A 212 -3.39 22.33 1.58
CA ILE A 212 -3.63 20.92 1.24
C ILE A 212 -5.11 20.63 1.06
N ALA A 213 -6.00 21.25 1.84
CA ALA A 213 -7.44 21.14 1.62
C ALA A 213 -7.87 21.75 0.28
N GLN A 214 -7.25 22.83 -0.18
CA GLN A 214 -7.54 23.39 -1.50
C GLN A 214 -7.07 22.45 -2.61
N GLU A 215 -5.85 21.89 -2.50
CA GLU A 215 -5.33 20.88 -3.43
C GLU A 215 -6.20 19.61 -3.48
N LEU A 216 -6.78 19.22 -2.34
CA LEU A 216 -7.57 17.98 -2.23
C LEU A 216 -9.07 18.18 -2.44
N LEU A 217 -9.62 19.38 -2.23
CA LEU A 217 -11.06 19.67 -2.29
C LEU A 217 -11.46 20.60 -3.44
N SER A 218 -10.51 21.32 -4.08
CA SER A 218 -10.79 22.21 -5.21
C SER A 218 -10.56 21.59 -6.59
N GLU A 219 -10.03 20.37 -6.67
CA GLU A 219 -10.08 19.57 -7.90
C GLU A 219 -11.41 18.79 -8.01
N ARG A 220 -12.53 19.50 -7.79
CA ARG A 220 -13.90 18.98 -7.90
C ARG A 220 -14.68 19.73 -8.97
#